data_AF-A0AAN7F113-F1
#
_entry.id   AF-A0AAN7F113-F1
#
_cell.length_a   1.000
_cell.length_b   1.000
_cell.length_c   1.000
_cell.angle_alpha   90.00
_cell.angle_beta   90.00
_cell.angle_gamma   90.00
#
_symmetry.space_group_name_H-M   'P 1'
#
loop_
_entity.id
_entity.type
_entity.pdbx_description
1 polymer ?
#
loop_
_entity_poly.entity_id
_entity_poly.type
_entity_poly.pdbx_seq_one_letter_code
_entity_poly.pdbx_strand_id
1 'polypeptide(L)' 'MITIDWDQKLYMLSFIQTFNRYGPWMDTNLVLPLGPRRCQVVFDYFLEASLKRELGLAASPFSSQLYSSLA' A
#
# COMPACT_ATOMS: atom_id res chain seq x y z
N MET A 1 -13.25 -6.88 -5.43
CA MET A 1 -12.99 -6.97 -6.89
C MET A 1 -11.50 -7.14 -7.09
N ILE A 2 -11.06 -8.12 -7.88
CA ILE A 2 -9.63 -8.37 -8.16
C ILE A 2 -9.36 -7.97 -9.61
N THR A 3 -8.33 -7.16 -9.85
CA THR A 3 -7.86 -6.80 -11.19
C THR A 3 -6.40 -7.20 -11.36
N ILE A 4 -6.08 -7.80 -12.51
CA ILE A 4 -4.73 -8.23 -12.90
C ILE A 4 -4.39 -7.47 -14.17
N ASP A 5 -3.27 -6.76 -14.17
CA ASP A 5 -2.75 -6.04 -15.34
C ASP A 5 -1.74 -6.89 -16.14
N TRP A 6 -1.46 -6.49 -17.38
CA TRP A 6 -0.48 -7.10 -18.28
C TRP A 6 0.93 -7.20 -17.66
N ASP A 7 1.25 -6.31 -16.72
CA ASP A 7 2.50 -6.30 -15.95
C ASP A 7 2.51 -7.24 -14.73
N GLN A 8 1.57 -8.19 -14.61
CA GLN A 8 1.44 -9.10 -13.44
C GLN A 8 1.23 -8.36 -12.11
N LYS A 9 0.65 -7.16 -12.17
CA LYS A 9 0.31 -6.35 -10.99
C LYS A 9 -1.05 -6.80 -10.49
N LEU A 10 -1.12 -7.16 -9.20
CA LEU A 10 -2.34 -7.62 -8.57
C LEU A 10 -2.93 -6.49 -7.72
N TYR A 11 -4.19 -6.17 -7.98
CA TYR A 11 -4.94 -5.20 -7.21
C TYR A 11 -6.18 -5.86 -6.63
N MET A 12 -6.43 -5.64 -5.34
CA MET A 12 -7.65 -6.09 -4.69
C MET A 12 -8.28 -4.93 -3.93
N LEU A 13 -9.54 -4.62 -4.25
CA LEU A 13 -10.33 -3.65 -3.50
C LEU A 13 -11.27 -4.39 -2.54
N SER A 14 -11.18 -4.03 -1.25
CA SER A 14 -12.07 -4.45 -0.16
C SER A 14 -12.59 -3.22 0.57
N PHE A 15 -13.86 -2.85 0.34
CA PHE A 15 -14.52 -1.69 0.95
C PHE A 15 -13.68 -0.39 0.86
N ILE A 16 -13.00 -0.02 1.95
CA ILE A 16 -12.19 1.20 2.11
C ILE A 16 -10.68 0.95 1.96
N GLN A 17 -10.27 -0.28 1.70
CA GLN A 17 -8.88 -0.69 1.60
C GLN A 17 -8.57 -1.30 0.24
N THR A 18 -7.48 -0.84 -0.36
CA THR A 18 -6.91 -1.43 -1.57
C THR A 18 -5.60 -2.11 -1.22
N PHE A 19 -5.36 -3.28 -1.81
CA PHE A 19 -4.11 -4.02 -1.73
C PHE A 19 -3.49 -4.07 -3.11
N ASN A 20 -2.25 -3.61 -3.24
CA ASN A 20 -1.52 -3.61 -4.50
C ASN A 20 -0.26 -4.47 -4.33
N ARG A 21 0.03 -5.33 -5.30
CA ARG A 21 1.25 -6.14 -5.33
C ARG A 21 1.97 -5.96 -6.65
N TYR A 22 3.25 -5.60 -6.55
CA TYR A 22 4.18 -5.35 -7.63
C TYR A 22 5.42 -6.23 -7.42
N GLY A 23 5.35 -7.49 -7.87
CA GLY A 23 6.40 -8.47 -7.62
C GLY A 23 6.68 -8.66 -6.11
N PRO A 24 7.87 -8.33 -5.60
CA PRO A 24 8.25 -8.45 -4.19
C PRO A 24 7.75 -7.29 -3.30
N TRP A 25 7.23 -6.22 -3.92
CA TRP A 25 6.62 -5.09 -3.21
C TRP A 25 5.12 -5.30 -3.07
N MET A 26 4.58 -4.93 -1.92
CA MET A 26 3.15 -4.83 -1.67
C MET A 26 2.87 -3.55 -0.90
N ASP A 27 1.79 -2.86 -1.24
CA ASP A 27 1.27 -1.75 -0.44
C ASP A 27 -0.21 -1.95 -0.14
N THR A 28 -0.65 -1.37 0.98
CA THR A 28 -2.07 -1.26 1.32
C THR A 28 -2.45 0.19 1.50
N ASN A 29 -3.58 0.56 0.90
CA ASN A 29 -4.11 1.92 0.89
C ASN A 29 -5.41 1.91 1.69
N LEU A 30 -5.38 2.39 2.93
CA LEU A 30 -6.57 2.51 3.78
C LEU A 30 -7.11 3.93 3.70
N VAL A 31 -8.33 4.09 3.19
CA VAL A 31 -9.00 5.39 3.10
C VAL A 31 -9.89 5.62 4.33
N LEU A 32 -9.57 6.65 5.10
CA LEU A 32 -10.33 7.10 6.27
C LEU A 32 -11.10 8.39 5.94
N PRO A 33 -12.43 8.39 5.94
CA PRO A 33 -13.20 9.61 5.70
C PRO A 33 -13.07 10.57 6.88
N LEU A 34 -12.67 11.82 6.63
CA LEU A 34 -12.58 12.89 7.63
C LEU A 34 -13.69 13.94 7.46
N GLY A 35 -14.48 13.83 6.38
CA GLY A 35 -15.64 14.65 6.10
C GLY A 35 -16.06 14.55 4.62
N PRO A 36 -17.11 15.26 4.20
CA PRO A 36 -17.69 15.14 2.86
C PRO A 36 -16.74 15.46 1.70
N ARG A 37 -15.65 16.20 1.98
CA ARG A 37 -14.64 16.61 0.98
C ARG A 37 -13.20 16.33 1.45
N ARG A 38 -13.02 15.49 2.47
CA ARG A 38 -11.70 15.21 3.05
C ARG A 38 -11.63 13.74 3.43
N CYS A 39 -10.57 13.08 3.01
CA CYS A 39 -10.17 11.79 3.52
C CYS A 39 -8.68 11.82 3.86
N GLN A 40 -8.28 10.88 4.70
CA GLN A 40 -6.90 10.56 4.96
C GLN A 40 -6.63 9.20 4.34
N VAL A 41 -5.51 9.05 3.67
CA VAL A 41 -5.09 7.76 3.14
C VAL A 41 -3.84 7.33 3.89
N VAL A 42 -3.89 6.13 4.48
CA VAL A 42 -2.75 5.51 5.15
C VAL A 42 -2.16 4.48 4.20
N PHE A 43 -0.89 4.65 3.89
CA PHE A 43 -0.12 3.75 3.05
C PHE A 43 0.81 2.91 3.93
N ASP A 44 0.65 1.59 3.85
CA ASP A 44 1.58 0.64 4.47
C ASP A 44 2.34 -0.10 3.39
N TYR A 45 3.67 -0.03 3.46
CA TYR A 45 4.57 -0.68 2.51
C TYR A 45 5.19 -1.95 3.09
N PHE A 46 5.07 -3.02 2.34
CA PHE A 46 5.62 -4.33 2.65
C PHE A 46 6.57 -4.75 1.54
N LEU A 47 7.72 -5.27 1.96
CA LEU A 47 8.73 -5.82 1.07
C LEU A 47 9.00 -7.26 1.47
N GLU A 48 9.10 -8.14 0.47
CA GLU A 48 9.43 -9.54 0.70
C GLU A 48 10.76 -9.69 1.47
N ALA A 49 10.79 -10.59 2.44
CA ALA A 49 11.92 -10.74 3.36
C ALA A 49 13.24 -11.11 2.67
N SER A 50 13.16 -11.80 1.53
CA SER A 50 14.28 -12.13 0.65
C SER A 50 14.96 -10.87 0.14
N LEU A 51 14.19 -9.97 -0.47
CA LEU A 51 14.67 -8.71 -1.04
C LEU A 51 15.02 -7.67 0.03
N LYS A 52 14.29 -7.61 1.15
CA LYS A 52 14.59 -6.72 2.28
C LYS A 52 16.00 -6.96 2.84
N ARG A 53 16.42 -8.22 2.89
CA ARG A 53 17.76 -8.64 3.35
C ARG A 53 18.86 -8.20 2.38
N GLU A 54 18.60 -8.36 1.08
CA GLU A 54 19.53 -7.94 0.02
C GLU A 54 19.76 -6.43 0.02
N LEU A 55 18.71 -5.64 0.25
CA LEU A 55 18.76 -4.18 0.31
C LEU A 55 19.28 -3.62 1.65
N GLY A 56 19.57 -4.47 2.64
CA GLY A 56 20.05 -4.03 3.96
C GLY A 56 19.06 -3.14 4.72
N LEU A 57 17.77 -3.19 4.38
CA LEU A 57 16.73 -2.37 5.01
C LEU A 57 16.42 -2.91 6.41
N ALA A 58 16.49 -2.03 7.42
CA ALA A 58 16.20 -2.37 8.81
C ALA A 58 14.82 -3.02 8.94
N ALA A 59 14.69 -3.98 9.87
CA ALA A 59 13.51 -4.82 10.06
C ALA A 59 12.28 -4.08 10.62
N SER A 60 12.14 -2.75 10.48
CA SER A 60 10.89 -2.11 10.88
C SER A 60 9.76 -2.69 10.01
N PRO A 61 8.71 -3.24 10.62
CA PRO A 61 7.63 -3.88 9.89
C PRO A 61 6.66 -2.87 9.27
N PHE A 62 6.83 -1.58 9.57
CA PHE A 62 5.90 -0.51 9.23
C PHE A 62 6.68 0.74 8.85
N SER A 63 6.50 1.20 7.61
CA SER A 63 6.81 2.56 7.19
C SER A 63 5.50 3.20 6.76
N SER A 64 4.66 3.56 7.73
CA SER A 64 3.42 4.31 7.45
C SER A 64 3.78 5.74 7.08
N GLN A 65 3.67 6.11 5.80
CA GLN A 65 3.78 7.52 5.40
C GLN A 65 2.40 8.17 5.44
N LEU A 66 2.26 9.17 6.32
CA LEU A 66 1.09 10.04 6.40
C LEU A 66 1.10 11.02 5.23
N TYR A 67 0.46 10.65 4.11
CA TYR A 67 0.13 11.61 3.07
C TYR A 67 -1.26 12.19 3.35
N SER A 68 -1.31 13.42 3.89
CA SER A 68 -2.50 14.25 3.73
C SER A 68 -2.55 14.66 2.27
N SER A 69 -3.50 14.12 1.49
CA SER A 69 -3.75 14.63 0.15
C SER A 69 -4.00 16.13 0.27
N LEU A 70 -3.08 16.95 -0.25
CA LEU A 70 -3.41 18.34 -0.55
C LEU A 70 -4.58 18.28 -1.53
N ALA A 71 -5.69 18.89 -1.13
CA ALA A 71 -6.84 19.12 -1.99
C ALA A 71 -6.45 19.99 -3.19
#